data_AF-A0A349MYX8-F1
#
_entry.id   AF-A0A349MYX8-F1
#
_cell.length_a   1.000
_cell.length_b   1.000
_cell.length_c   1.000
_cell.angle_alpha   90.00
_cell.angle_beta   90.00
_cell.angle_gamma   90.00
#
_symmetry.space_group_name_H-M   'P 1'
#
loop_
_entity.id
_entity.type
_entity.pdbx_description
1 polymer ?
#
loop_
_entity_poly.entity_id
_entity_poly.type
_entity_poly.pdbx_seq_one_letter_code
_entity_poly.pdbx_strand_id
1 'polypeptide(L)'
;MKNNQFARRDVDLDTAISEMQAINFYDGALANATNGVFTYRLLLRKALLDAKTGSNFDIKLANYLATPDTNLADWLDLEQPVTADIFYRVALQLLDFLETVDYDITDPLSAMTKIQLPVHHAKAEQWTKDDVLAAWYLLLTTHTKNGQTYLDKLAVNGYFAPLYDLPADKKPLFFNGKAQPVFDQNQLIREVVYVEGDMDSDHDGKLDLLKAEIIRPRDTNDGLKIPALYTSSPYNQGINDEAGDAQTHNVNVPLTGKKPNNTSYADIEYHDDHQPLPDKRNVAGETTETEETFGREASYTLNDYFLARGFAAVYAAGIGTADSDGVQTCGSVEQTKSTVAIIEWLNGSRRAFTNRTDNIAIKAWWCNGSIAMTGRSYLGTLATAAATTGVAGLKTIISEAAISSWYDYYRDNGLVIAPGGFPGEDADVLAVETFSRMMKPADYRGIKPFFDAQMKLMAQQMDRESGNYNT
;
A
#
# COMPACT_ATOMS: atom_id res chain seq x y z
N MET A 1 13.16 -23.15 -7.56
CA MET A 1 12.32 -21.94 -7.46
C MET A 1 12.22 -21.31 -8.85
N LYS A 2 11.12 -20.63 -9.18
CA LYS A 2 10.99 -19.77 -10.37
C LYS A 2 10.64 -18.35 -9.89
N ASN A 3 11.37 -17.34 -10.35
CA ASN A 3 11.24 -15.96 -9.90
C ASN A 3 10.72 -15.09 -11.05
N ASN A 4 9.40 -15.08 -11.23
CA ASN A 4 8.76 -14.32 -12.29
C ASN A 4 8.82 -12.83 -12.00
N GLN A 5 9.25 -12.02 -12.97
CA GLN A 5 9.37 -10.57 -12.85
C GLN A 5 8.61 -9.89 -13.98
N PHE A 6 7.44 -9.33 -13.67
CA PHE A 6 6.57 -8.66 -14.64
C PHE A 6 6.77 -7.14 -14.70
N ALA A 7 7.34 -6.55 -13.64
CA ALA A 7 7.45 -5.11 -13.49
C ALA A 7 8.75 -4.53 -14.09
N ARG A 8 9.68 -5.36 -14.56
CA ARG A 8 10.95 -4.88 -15.14
C ARG A 8 10.70 -4.31 -16.54
N ARG A 9 11.21 -3.10 -16.79
CA ARG A 9 11.24 -2.51 -18.13
C ARG A 9 12.58 -2.80 -18.78
N ASP A 10 12.57 -3.21 -20.04
CA ASP A 10 13.78 -3.29 -20.83
C ASP A 10 14.11 -1.89 -21.37
N VAL A 11 15.38 -1.50 -21.29
CA VAL A 11 15.87 -0.18 -21.70
C VAL A 11 17.19 -0.33 -22.46
N ASP A 12 17.52 0.67 -23.29
CA ASP A 12 18.84 0.74 -23.90
C ASP A 12 19.92 1.18 -22.89
N LEU A 13 21.19 1.05 -23.29
CA LEU A 13 22.33 1.36 -22.43
C LEU A 13 22.39 2.84 -22.03
N ASP A 14 22.06 3.75 -22.94
CA ASP A 14 22.08 5.18 -22.66
C ASP A 14 21.06 5.56 -21.59
N THR A 15 19.87 4.97 -21.65
CA THR A 15 18.83 5.09 -20.62
C THR A 15 19.30 4.45 -19.31
N ALA A 16 19.89 3.24 -19.37
CA ALA A 16 20.42 2.57 -18.18
C ALA A 16 21.47 3.41 -17.45
N ILE A 17 22.42 3.99 -18.20
CA ILE A 17 23.45 4.89 -17.65
C ILE A 17 22.80 6.14 -17.06
N SER A 18 21.86 6.77 -17.77
CA SER A 18 21.16 7.97 -17.30
C SER A 18 20.39 7.72 -15.99
N GLU A 19 19.69 6.59 -15.88
CA GLU A 19 18.99 6.22 -14.65
C GLU A 19 19.96 5.89 -13.51
N MET A 20 21.06 5.18 -13.78
CA MET A 20 22.11 4.95 -12.77
C MET A 20 22.77 6.27 -12.31
N GLN A 21 22.95 7.24 -13.20
CA GLN A 21 23.42 8.58 -12.84
C GLN A 21 22.42 9.29 -11.93
N ALA A 22 21.13 9.24 -12.25
CA ALA A 22 20.08 9.89 -11.47
C ALA A 22 20.04 9.44 -10.00
N ILE A 23 20.42 8.18 -9.72
CA ILE A 23 20.48 7.64 -8.37
C ILE A 23 21.90 7.61 -7.77
N ASN A 24 22.87 8.30 -8.38
CA ASN A 24 24.30 8.33 -7.98
C ASN A 24 25.03 6.96 -8.03
N PHE A 25 24.52 6.00 -8.81
CA PHE A 25 25.17 4.71 -9.06
C PHE A 25 26.22 4.80 -10.18
N TYR A 26 26.10 5.77 -11.09
CA TYR A 26 27.08 6.06 -12.13
C TYR A 26 27.66 7.45 -11.94
N ASP A 27 28.99 7.55 -11.81
CA ASP A 27 29.72 8.80 -11.58
C ASP A 27 30.91 8.96 -12.54
N GLY A 28 31.71 10.01 -12.34
CA GLY A 28 32.88 10.29 -13.16
C GLY A 28 33.95 9.19 -13.14
N ALA A 29 34.05 8.40 -12.06
CA ALA A 29 35.00 7.29 -12.01
C ALA A 29 34.56 6.17 -12.95
N LEU A 30 33.28 5.83 -12.96
CA LEU A 30 32.70 4.88 -13.93
C LEU A 30 32.76 5.43 -15.36
N ALA A 31 32.53 6.73 -15.56
CA ALA A 31 32.67 7.37 -16.86
C ALA A 31 34.09 7.23 -17.43
N ASN A 32 35.11 7.33 -16.58
CA ASN A 32 36.52 7.23 -16.97
C ASN A 32 37.08 5.80 -16.94
N ALA A 33 36.30 4.79 -16.53
CA ALA A 33 36.73 3.41 -16.54
C ALA A 33 37.08 2.95 -17.97
N THR A 34 38.23 2.29 -18.12
CA THR A 34 38.83 1.96 -19.43
C THR A 34 38.53 0.55 -19.94
N ASN A 35 38.09 -0.36 -19.06
CA ASN A 35 37.80 -1.75 -19.40
C ASN A 35 36.69 -2.35 -18.50
N GLY A 36 36.24 -3.57 -18.83
CA GLY A 36 35.17 -4.25 -18.11
C GLY A 36 35.51 -4.58 -16.65
N VAL A 37 36.71 -5.10 -16.36
CA VAL A 37 37.10 -5.52 -15.00
C VAL A 37 37.22 -4.35 -14.04
N PHE A 38 37.78 -3.22 -14.49
CA PHE A 38 37.85 -2.00 -13.68
C PHE A 38 36.46 -1.39 -13.45
N THR A 39 35.60 -1.41 -14.46
CA THR A 39 34.18 -1.03 -14.33
C THR A 39 33.48 -1.90 -13.28
N TYR A 40 33.71 -3.21 -13.31
CA TYR A 40 33.12 -4.16 -12.36
C TYR A 40 33.58 -3.91 -10.92
N ARG A 41 34.88 -3.66 -10.70
CA ARG A 41 35.43 -3.31 -9.37
C ARG A 41 34.77 -2.04 -8.80
N LEU A 42 34.55 -1.01 -9.63
CA LEU A 42 33.88 0.23 -9.21
C LEU A 42 32.40 0.01 -8.87
N LEU A 43 31.69 -0.83 -9.62
CA LEU A 43 30.30 -1.17 -9.34
C LEU A 43 30.15 -1.98 -8.04
N LEU A 44 31.01 -2.98 -7.82
CA LEU A 44 31.10 -3.74 -6.57
C LEU A 44 31.36 -2.82 -5.37
N ARG A 45 32.22 -1.81 -5.53
CA ARG A 45 32.49 -0.79 -4.50
C ARG A 45 31.25 0.00 -4.09
N LYS A 46 30.31 0.22 -5.02
CA LYS A 46 29.03 0.88 -4.75
C LYS A 46 27.98 -0.06 -4.14
N ALA A 47 28.10 -1.37 -4.37
CA ALA A 47 27.19 -2.38 -3.82
C ALA A 47 27.56 -2.86 -2.40
N LEU A 48 28.85 -2.95 -2.08
CA LEU A 48 29.34 -3.42 -0.78
C LEU A 48 29.42 -2.27 0.24
N LEU A 49 28.26 -1.79 0.66
CA LEU A 49 28.10 -0.56 1.47
C LEU A 49 28.66 -0.64 2.89
N ASP A 50 28.82 -1.86 3.42
CA ASP A 50 29.42 -2.13 4.73
C ASP A 50 30.97 -2.03 4.70
N ALA A 51 31.58 -1.97 3.51
CA ALA A 51 33.00 -1.78 3.33
C ALA A 51 33.40 -0.31 3.20
N LYS A 52 33.66 0.36 4.33
CA LYS A 52 34.03 1.79 4.33
C LYS A 52 35.49 2.08 3.89
N THR A 53 36.41 1.14 4.05
CA THR A 53 37.84 1.30 3.71
C THR A 53 38.23 0.45 2.49
N GLY A 54 39.43 0.66 1.93
CA GLY A 54 39.98 -0.21 0.89
C GLY A 54 40.14 -1.65 1.39
N SER A 55 40.85 -1.82 2.49
CA SER A 55 41.11 -3.14 3.08
C SER A 55 39.84 -3.92 3.44
N ASN A 56 38.83 -3.27 4.01
CA ASN A 56 37.59 -3.97 4.34
C ASN A 56 36.80 -4.35 3.08
N PHE A 57 36.94 -3.61 1.99
CA PHE A 57 36.33 -3.97 0.71
C PHE A 57 36.96 -5.21 0.11
N ASP A 58 38.30 -5.31 0.13
CA ASP A 58 38.98 -6.51 -0.34
C ASP A 58 38.62 -7.73 0.54
N ILE A 59 38.53 -7.56 1.88
CA ILE A 59 38.02 -8.60 2.79
C ILE A 59 36.58 -9.02 2.44
N LYS A 60 35.71 -8.06 2.07
CA LYS A 60 34.33 -8.37 1.70
C LYS A 60 34.25 -9.10 0.37
N LEU A 61 35.03 -8.67 -0.62
CA LEU A 61 35.15 -9.34 -1.92
C LEU A 61 35.64 -10.80 -1.76
N ALA A 62 36.54 -11.07 -0.83
CA ALA A 62 37.04 -12.42 -0.59
C ALA A 62 35.98 -13.42 -0.11
N ASN A 63 34.80 -12.95 0.32
CA ASN A 63 33.67 -13.83 0.67
C ASN A 63 32.84 -14.29 -0.54
N TYR A 64 33.15 -13.78 -1.75
CA TYR A 64 32.47 -14.15 -2.98
C TYR A 64 33.39 -14.99 -3.87
N LEU A 65 32.83 -15.96 -4.58
CA LEU A 65 33.55 -16.77 -5.57
C LEU A 65 33.37 -16.19 -6.98
N ALA A 66 34.48 -15.89 -7.68
CA ALA A 66 34.48 -15.46 -9.08
C ALA A 66 34.64 -16.64 -10.05
N THR A 67 35.33 -17.70 -9.61
CA THR A 67 35.42 -19.01 -10.25
C THR A 67 35.11 -20.09 -9.18
N PRO A 68 35.04 -21.40 -9.50
CA PRO A 68 34.81 -22.42 -8.48
C PRO A 68 35.87 -22.42 -7.36
N ASP A 69 37.10 -22.03 -7.70
CA ASP A 69 38.27 -22.20 -6.83
C ASP A 69 38.98 -20.88 -6.49
N THR A 70 38.45 -19.72 -6.94
CA THR A 70 39.08 -18.41 -6.73
C THR A 70 38.06 -17.41 -6.22
N ASN A 71 38.36 -16.79 -5.08
CA ASN A 71 37.54 -15.71 -4.55
C ASN A 71 37.65 -14.43 -5.43
N LEU A 72 36.68 -13.54 -5.29
CA LEU A 72 36.52 -12.38 -6.14
C LEU A 72 37.60 -11.32 -5.91
N ALA A 73 38.16 -11.21 -4.70
CA ALA A 73 39.26 -10.29 -4.44
C ALA A 73 40.51 -10.72 -5.23
N ASP A 74 40.92 -11.98 -5.07
CA ASP A 74 42.09 -12.54 -5.76
C ASP A 74 41.90 -12.52 -7.28
N TRP A 75 40.70 -12.83 -7.77
CA TRP A 75 40.40 -12.80 -9.20
C TRP A 75 40.49 -11.38 -9.79
N LEU A 76 40.00 -10.36 -9.07
CA LEU A 76 40.09 -8.96 -9.53
C LEU A 76 41.54 -8.47 -9.66
N ASP A 77 42.45 -8.97 -8.82
CA ASP A 77 43.87 -8.62 -8.87
C ASP A 77 44.61 -9.29 -10.05
N LEU A 78 44.03 -10.31 -10.68
CA LEU A 78 44.55 -10.90 -11.92
C LEU A 78 44.22 -10.07 -13.18
N GLU A 79 43.34 -9.06 -13.05
CA GLU A 79 42.87 -8.17 -14.12
C GLU A 79 42.37 -8.90 -15.38
N GLN A 80 41.81 -10.11 -15.21
CA GLN A 80 41.25 -10.87 -16.31
C GLN A 80 39.92 -10.27 -16.80
N PRO A 81 39.56 -10.45 -18.08
CA PRO A 81 38.29 -9.98 -18.60
C PRO A 81 37.09 -10.59 -17.86
N VAL A 82 36.06 -9.77 -17.60
CA VAL A 82 34.77 -10.27 -17.10
C VAL A 82 34.12 -11.11 -18.20
N THR A 83 33.55 -12.25 -17.83
CA THR A 83 32.73 -13.09 -18.72
C THR A 83 31.34 -13.25 -18.11
N ALA A 84 30.38 -13.76 -18.89
CA ALA A 84 29.05 -14.07 -18.38
C ALA A 84 29.08 -15.02 -17.18
N ASP A 85 29.91 -16.08 -17.24
CA ASP A 85 30.03 -17.05 -16.17
C ASP A 85 30.49 -16.40 -14.85
N ILE A 86 31.56 -15.59 -14.91
CA ILE A 86 32.12 -14.89 -13.75
C ILE A 86 31.10 -13.91 -13.16
N PHE A 87 30.47 -13.10 -14.02
CA PHE A 87 29.50 -12.11 -13.58
C PHE A 87 28.31 -12.77 -12.88
N TYR A 88 27.70 -13.79 -13.49
CA TYR A 88 26.49 -14.40 -12.94
C TYR A 88 26.75 -15.32 -11.75
N ARG A 89 27.94 -15.91 -11.64
CA ARG A 89 28.37 -16.61 -10.43
C ARG A 89 28.37 -15.69 -9.23
N VAL A 90 28.94 -14.48 -9.37
CA VAL A 90 28.93 -13.46 -8.32
C VAL A 90 27.52 -12.89 -8.14
N ALA A 91 26.77 -12.64 -9.22
CA ALA A 91 25.42 -12.11 -9.15
C ALA A 91 24.49 -13.01 -8.32
N LEU A 92 24.53 -14.33 -8.50
CA LEU A 92 23.73 -15.27 -7.70
C LEU A 92 24.02 -15.14 -6.20
N GLN A 93 25.29 -14.96 -5.81
CA GLN A 93 25.68 -14.73 -4.42
C GLN A 93 25.20 -13.37 -3.90
N LEU A 94 25.32 -12.30 -4.70
CA LEU A 94 24.80 -10.97 -4.35
C LEU A 94 23.27 -10.98 -4.19
N LEU A 95 22.58 -11.85 -4.92
CA LEU A 95 21.14 -12.07 -4.87
C LEU A 95 20.71 -13.08 -3.77
N ASP A 96 21.62 -13.47 -2.87
CA ASP A 96 21.40 -14.40 -1.75
C ASP A 96 21.07 -15.84 -2.14
N PHE A 97 21.36 -16.26 -3.38
CA PHE A 97 21.32 -17.66 -3.75
C PHE A 97 22.55 -18.37 -3.19
N LEU A 98 22.31 -19.48 -2.50
CA LEU A 98 23.33 -20.25 -1.82
C LEU A 98 23.84 -21.37 -2.73
N GLU A 99 25.16 -21.45 -2.83
CA GLU A 99 25.84 -22.62 -3.41
C GLU A 99 25.39 -23.90 -2.70
N THR A 100 25.30 -25.01 -3.43
CA THR A 100 24.84 -26.36 -2.98
C THR A 100 23.36 -26.50 -2.65
N VAL A 101 22.66 -25.39 -2.41
CA VAL A 101 21.21 -25.38 -2.14
C VAL A 101 20.42 -24.93 -3.35
N ASP A 102 20.79 -23.77 -3.91
CA ASP A 102 20.04 -23.13 -4.99
C ASP A 102 20.67 -23.38 -6.36
N TYR A 103 22.00 -23.49 -6.42
CA TYR A 103 22.75 -23.70 -7.66
C TYR A 103 24.08 -24.44 -7.48
N ASP A 104 24.59 -24.99 -8.59
CA ASP A 104 25.94 -25.51 -8.71
C ASP A 104 26.87 -24.35 -9.08
N ILE A 105 27.92 -24.13 -8.28
CA ILE A 105 28.86 -23.03 -8.50
C ILE A 105 29.42 -23.09 -9.92
N THR A 106 29.66 -24.27 -10.48
CA THR A 106 30.30 -24.47 -11.79
C THR A 106 29.43 -24.09 -12.99
N ASP A 107 28.11 -23.97 -12.83
CA ASP A 107 27.17 -23.66 -13.92
C ASP A 107 26.12 -22.59 -13.52
N PRO A 108 26.57 -21.33 -13.33
CA PRO A 108 25.70 -20.24 -12.91
C PRO A 108 24.63 -19.89 -13.95
N LEU A 109 24.92 -20.04 -15.25
CA LEU A 109 24.00 -19.65 -16.33
C LEU A 109 22.78 -20.60 -16.41
N SER A 110 22.98 -21.90 -16.23
CA SER A 110 21.87 -22.84 -16.12
C SER A 110 20.99 -22.53 -14.90
N ALA A 111 21.60 -22.09 -13.79
CA ALA A 111 20.85 -21.67 -12.60
C ALA A 111 20.01 -20.41 -12.86
N MET A 112 20.60 -19.38 -13.47
CA MET A 112 19.87 -18.17 -13.89
C MET A 112 18.64 -18.55 -14.74
N THR A 113 18.83 -19.44 -15.72
CA THR A 113 17.75 -19.93 -16.59
C THR A 113 16.68 -20.71 -15.81
N LYS A 114 17.08 -21.65 -14.95
CA LYS A 114 16.17 -22.48 -14.14
C LYS A 114 15.34 -21.64 -13.17
N ILE A 115 15.95 -20.63 -12.56
CA ILE A 115 15.31 -19.71 -11.62
C ILE A 115 14.53 -18.61 -12.35
N GLN A 116 14.71 -18.44 -13.67
CA GLN A 116 14.11 -17.40 -14.50
C GLN A 116 14.59 -15.98 -14.14
N LEU A 117 15.86 -15.86 -13.77
CA LEU A 117 16.53 -14.59 -13.60
C LEU A 117 17.02 -14.07 -14.96
N PRO A 118 16.99 -12.75 -15.19
CA PRO A 118 17.37 -12.19 -16.46
C PRO A 118 18.88 -12.18 -16.66
N VAL A 119 19.30 -12.29 -17.92
CA VAL A 119 20.71 -12.38 -18.33
C VAL A 119 20.95 -11.41 -19.49
N HIS A 120 21.95 -10.55 -19.36
CA HIS A 120 22.57 -9.80 -20.46
C HIS A 120 23.29 -10.75 -21.42
N HIS A 121 22.99 -10.61 -22.71
CA HIS A 121 23.55 -11.43 -23.78
C HIS A 121 24.56 -10.61 -24.60
N ALA A 122 25.81 -10.59 -24.16
CA ALA A 122 26.92 -9.97 -24.90
C ALA A 122 27.24 -10.73 -26.20
N LYS A 123 27.78 -10.02 -27.20
CA LYS A 123 28.22 -10.64 -28.47
C LYS A 123 29.56 -11.35 -28.35
N ALA A 124 30.44 -10.86 -27.49
CA ALA A 124 31.77 -11.40 -27.25
C ALA A 124 31.83 -12.09 -25.88
N GLU A 125 32.72 -13.08 -25.76
CA GLU A 125 32.94 -13.80 -24.50
C GLU A 125 33.54 -12.90 -23.41
N GLN A 126 34.50 -12.05 -23.82
CA GLN A 126 35.11 -11.04 -22.97
C GLN A 126 34.27 -9.76 -23.00
N TRP A 127 33.78 -9.35 -21.83
CA TRP A 127 32.86 -8.23 -21.71
C TRP A 127 33.58 -6.89 -21.73
N THR A 128 33.02 -5.98 -22.52
CA THR A 128 33.41 -4.57 -22.51
C THR A 128 32.87 -3.86 -21.26
N LYS A 129 33.26 -2.60 -21.07
CA LYS A 129 32.62 -1.72 -20.09
C LYS A 129 31.10 -1.65 -20.27
N ASP A 130 30.65 -1.54 -21.52
CA ASP A 130 29.24 -1.41 -21.86
C ASP A 130 28.44 -2.67 -21.53
N ASP A 131 29.02 -3.84 -21.78
CA ASP A 131 28.42 -5.12 -21.38
C ASP A 131 28.29 -5.24 -19.85
N VAL A 132 29.32 -4.84 -19.11
CA VAL A 132 29.29 -4.84 -17.63
C VAL A 132 28.25 -3.87 -17.09
N LEU A 133 28.15 -2.66 -17.66
CA LEU A 133 27.15 -1.66 -17.27
C LEU A 133 25.72 -2.15 -17.56
N ALA A 134 25.47 -2.74 -18.73
CA ALA A 134 24.18 -3.31 -19.09
C ALA A 134 23.79 -4.45 -18.15
N ALA A 135 24.70 -5.39 -17.89
CA ALA A 135 24.47 -6.50 -16.98
C ALA A 135 24.24 -6.04 -15.52
N TRP A 136 24.95 -4.99 -15.08
CA TRP A 136 24.77 -4.45 -13.74
C TRP A 136 23.46 -3.69 -13.56
N TYR A 137 23.04 -2.89 -14.54
CA TYR A 137 21.71 -2.28 -14.53
C TYR A 137 20.63 -3.36 -14.42
N LEU A 138 20.78 -4.44 -15.19
CA LEU A 138 19.87 -5.59 -15.12
C LEU A 138 19.87 -6.22 -13.72
N LEU A 139 21.05 -6.40 -13.11
CA LEU A 139 21.20 -6.91 -11.76
C LEU A 139 20.47 -6.03 -10.73
N LEU A 140 20.61 -4.70 -10.79
CA LEU A 140 19.91 -3.76 -9.90
C LEU A 140 18.38 -3.95 -9.95
N THR A 141 17.84 -4.29 -11.13
CA THR A 141 16.40 -4.56 -11.31
C THR A 141 15.99 -6.01 -11.06
N THR A 142 16.93 -6.92 -10.77
CA THR A 142 16.68 -8.35 -10.62
C THR A 142 16.23 -8.68 -9.20
N HIS A 143 15.21 -9.53 -9.05
CA HIS A 143 14.80 -10.04 -7.74
C HIS A 143 15.88 -10.93 -7.11
N THR A 144 16.12 -10.69 -5.82
CA THR A 144 16.89 -11.59 -4.94
C THR A 144 16.09 -12.86 -4.66
N LYS A 145 16.72 -13.83 -3.98
CA LYS A 145 16.06 -15.03 -3.43
C LYS A 145 14.83 -14.70 -2.58
N ASN A 146 14.82 -13.52 -1.94
CA ASN A 146 13.77 -13.08 -1.03
C ASN A 146 12.70 -12.19 -1.69
N GLY A 147 12.71 -12.07 -3.03
CA GLY A 147 11.63 -11.45 -3.81
C GLY A 147 11.70 -9.94 -4.00
N GLN A 148 12.55 -9.21 -3.26
CA GLN A 148 12.83 -7.79 -3.52
C GLN A 148 13.88 -7.62 -4.62
N THR A 149 13.87 -6.49 -5.33
CA THR A 149 14.95 -6.17 -6.28
C THR A 149 16.30 -6.03 -5.58
N TYR A 150 17.41 -6.23 -6.29
CA TYR A 150 18.74 -6.00 -5.73
C TYR A 150 18.93 -4.54 -5.29
N LEU A 151 18.37 -3.58 -6.04
CA LEU A 151 18.40 -2.17 -5.63
C LEU A 151 17.63 -1.93 -4.33
N ASP A 152 16.49 -2.59 -4.10
CA ASP A 152 15.78 -2.52 -2.81
C ASP A 152 16.61 -3.15 -1.68
N LYS A 153 17.34 -4.24 -1.95
CA LYS A 153 18.30 -4.80 -0.97
C LYS A 153 19.39 -3.77 -0.61
N LEU A 154 19.92 -3.05 -1.60
CA LEU A 154 20.88 -1.97 -1.35
C LEU A 154 20.25 -0.81 -0.58
N ALA A 155 18.98 -0.50 -0.85
CA ALA A 155 18.23 0.52 -0.12
C ALA A 155 18.13 0.20 1.38
N VAL A 156 17.78 -1.04 1.72
CA VAL A 156 17.75 -1.54 3.11
C VAL A 156 19.13 -1.39 3.78
N ASN A 157 20.20 -1.60 3.01
CA ASN A 157 21.58 -1.43 3.49
C ASN A 157 22.06 0.03 3.50
N GLY A 158 21.16 1.00 3.29
CA GLY A 158 21.44 2.42 3.42
C GLY A 158 21.96 3.10 2.15
N TYR A 159 21.83 2.50 0.97
CA TYR A 159 22.29 3.09 -0.29
C TYR A 159 21.73 4.50 -0.53
N PHE A 160 20.43 4.67 -0.28
CA PHE A 160 19.71 5.92 -0.53
C PHE A 160 19.76 6.91 0.64
N ALA A 161 20.30 6.53 1.80
CA ALA A 161 20.33 7.40 2.98
C ALA A 161 21.02 8.76 2.72
N PRO A 162 22.16 8.83 1.97
CA PRO A 162 22.74 10.12 1.60
C PRO A 162 21.87 10.98 0.68
N LEU A 163 20.83 10.42 0.06
CA LEU A 163 19.91 11.13 -0.84
C LEU A 163 18.66 11.64 -0.11
N TYR A 164 18.52 11.38 1.20
CA TYR A 164 17.39 11.89 2.00
C TYR A 164 17.40 13.41 2.12
N ASP A 165 18.56 14.05 2.02
CA ASP A 165 18.71 15.50 2.10
C ASP A 165 18.66 16.20 0.74
N LEU A 166 18.33 15.48 -0.34
CA LEU A 166 18.08 16.13 -1.62
C LEU A 166 16.95 17.16 -1.46
N PRO A 167 17.08 18.35 -2.08
CA PRO A 167 16.02 19.33 -2.10
C PRO A 167 14.70 18.77 -2.66
N ALA A 168 13.58 19.29 -2.18
CA ALA A 168 12.24 18.84 -2.55
C ALA A 168 11.98 18.89 -4.07
N ASP A 169 12.55 19.87 -4.78
CA ASP A 169 12.45 20.02 -6.25
C ASP A 169 13.29 18.99 -7.05
N LYS A 170 14.13 18.21 -6.36
CA LYS A 170 14.91 17.09 -6.92
C LYS A 170 14.31 15.73 -6.59
N LYS A 171 13.16 15.69 -5.93
CA LYS A 171 12.45 14.46 -5.56
C LYS A 171 11.08 14.38 -6.24
N PRO A 172 10.52 13.17 -6.40
CA PRO A 172 11.15 11.86 -6.15
C PRO A 172 12.17 11.48 -7.24
N LEU A 173 13.06 10.55 -6.91
CA LEU A 173 13.92 9.89 -7.92
C LEU A 173 13.23 8.65 -8.48
N PHE A 174 13.52 8.33 -9.75
CA PHE A 174 13.00 7.14 -10.42
C PHE A 174 14.13 6.27 -10.96
N PHE A 175 13.93 4.96 -10.90
CA PHE A 175 14.79 3.96 -11.53
C PHE A 175 13.93 2.84 -12.12
N ASN A 176 14.15 2.47 -13.37
CA ASN A 176 13.35 1.53 -14.14
C ASN A 176 11.84 1.82 -14.08
N GLY A 177 11.49 3.11 -14.13
CA GLY A 177 10.12 3.62 -14.02
C GLY A 177 9.47 3.54 -12.63
N LYS A 178 10.24 3.30 -11.56
CA LYS A 178 9.73 3.13 -10.18
C LYS A 178 10.31 4.18 -9.26
N ALA A 179 9.49 4.74 -8.37
CA ALA A 179 9.95 5.71 -7.38
C ALA A 179 10.92 5.05 -6.38
N GLN A 180 11.99 5.75 -6.04
CA GLN A 180 13.07 5.25 -5.19
C GLN A 180 12.96 5.76 -3.75
N PRO A 181 13.48 5.00 -2.75
CA PRO A 181 13.27 5.32 -1.35
C PRO A 181 14.20 6.43 -0.87
N VAL A 182 13.94 7.69 -1.29
CA VAL A 182 14.75 8.88 -0.98
C VAL A 182 14.09 9.82 0.05
N PHE A 183 13.11 9.32 0.80
CA PHE A 183 12.40 10.04 1.84
C PHE A 183 12.74 9.45 3.21
N ASP A 184 13.15 10.30 4.16
CA ASP A 184 13.57 9.85 5.50
C ASP A 184 12.36 9.41 6.32
N GLN A 185 12.28 8.11 6.60
CA GLN A 185 11.19 7.52 7.36
C GLN A 185 11.19 7.94 8.83
N ASN A 186 12.33 8.37 9.38
CA ASN A 186 12.42 8.83 10.77
C ASN A 186 11.80 10.22 10.97
N GLN A 187 11.52 10.93 9.88
CA GLN A 187 10.96 12.28 9.88
C GLN A 187 9.54 12.32 9.28
N LEU A 188 8.85 11.18 9.20
CA LEU A 188 7.46 11.15 8.75
C LEU A 188 6.58 11.96 9.71
N ILE A 189 5.75 12.83 9.14
CA ILE A 189 4.75 13.62 9.85
C ILE A 189 3.50 12.76 10.01
N ARG A 190 2.91 12.78 11.22
CA ARG A 190 1.69 12.05 11.59
C ARG A 190 0.67 13.02 12.16
N GLU A 191 -0.45 13.13 11.47
CA GLU A 191 -1.44 14.18 11.71
C GLU A 191 -2.86 13.61 11.62
N VAL A 192 -3.80 14.28 12.27
CA VAL A 192 -5.23 13.95 12.22
C VAL A 192 -6.02 15.17 11.77
N VAL A 193 -7.05 14.92 10.95
CA VAL A 193 -8.06 15.91 10.56
C VAL A 193 -9.45 15.28 10.63
N TYR A 194 -10.48 16.12 10.60
CA TYR A 194 -11.88 15.71 10.61
C TYR A 194 -12.57 16.19 9.34
N VAL A 195 -12.75 15.29 8.37
CA VAL A 195 -13.41 15.58 7.09
C VAL A 195 -14.92 15.59 7.30
N GLU A 196 -15.62 16.63 6.85
CA GLU A 196 -17.07 16.68 7.00
C GLU A 196 -17.76 15.96 5.85
N GLY A 197 -18.61 14.98 6.16
CA GLY A 197 -19.39 14.19 5.22
C GLY A 197 -20.60 14.92 4.62
N ASP A 198 -21.41 14.19 3.87
CA ASP A 198 -22.69 14.61 3.27
C ASP A 198 -23.83 13.65 3.69
N MET A 199 -23.72 13.15 4.91
CA MET A 199 -24.65 12.28 5.60
C MET A 199 -24.79 12.74 7.04
N ASP A 200 -25.91 12.39 7.66
CA ASP A 200 -26.19 12.49 9.09
C ASP A 200 -26.69 11.09 9.49
N SER A 201 -25.75 10.14 9.66
CA SER A 201 -26.12 8.72 9.80
C SER A 201 -26.57 8.36 11.21
N ASP A 202 -26.28 9.21 12.21
CA ASP A 202 -26.82 9.07 13.56
C ASP A 202 -28.02 9.98 13.89
N HIS A 203 -28.47 10.77 12.91
CA HIS A 203 -29.67 11.62 12.96
C HIS A 203 -29.60 12.65 14.10
N ASP A 204 -28.42 13.20 14.36
CA ASP A 204 -28.19 14.21 15.41
C ASP A 204 -28.46 15.65 14.94
N GLY A 205 -28.79 15.83 13.66
CA GLY A 205 -29.04 17.13 13.04
C GLY A 205 -27.77 17.85 12.61
N LYS A 206 -26.64 17.16 12.50
CA LYS A 206 -25.38 17.67 11.94
C LYS A 206 -24.82 16.66 10.95
N LEU A 207 -24.04 17.17 9.99
CA LEU A 207 -23.30 16.29 9.09
C LEU A 207 -22.22 15.53 9.85
N ASP A 208 -22.03 14.25 9.54
CA ASP A 208 -21.02 13.42 10.21
C ASP A 208 -19.60 13.97 9.97
N LEU A 209 -18.78 14.07 11.02
CA LEU A 209 -17.33 14.28 10.91
C LEU A 209 -16.59 12.95 10.90
N LEU A 210 -15.65 12.83 9.96
CA LEU A 210 -14.89 11.62 9.69
C LEU A 210 -13.43 11.84 10.06
N LYS A 211 -12.93 11.10 11.05
CA LYS A 211 -11.51 11.12 11.41
C LYS A 211 -10.66 10.54 10.28
N ALA A 212 -9.65 11.28 9.85
CA ALA A 212 -8.63 10.84 8.91
C ALA A 212 -7.23 11.00 9.49
N GLU A 213 -6.49 9.91 9.53
CA GLU A 213 -5.09 9.81 9.95
C GLU A 213 -4.17 9.91 8.73
N ILE A 214 -3.20 10.80 8.78
CA ILE A 214 -2.30 11.12 7.67
C ILE A 214 -0.87 10.82 8.08
N ILE A 215 -0.15 10.10 7.22
CA ILE A 215 1.29 9.91 7.30
C ILE A 215 1.90 10.47 6.01
N ARG A 216 2.81 11.44 6.12
CA ARG A 216 3.44 12.07 4.95
C ARG A 216 4.93 12.38 5.19
N PRO A 217 5.78 12.32 4.15
CA PRO A 217 7.16 12.78 4.25
C PRO A 217 7.28 14.27 4.61
N ARG A 218 8.30 14.61 5.42
CA ARG A 218 8.57 16.00 5.83
C ARG A 218 8.75 16.97 4.66
N ASP A 219 9.24 16.48 3.53
CA ASP A 219 9.51 17.24 2.30
C ASP A 219 8.28 17.99 1.78
N THR A 220 7.08 17.54 2.16
CA THR A 220 5.84 18.26 1.85
C THR A 220 5.78 19.64 2.49
N ASN A 221 6.38 19.86 3.68
CA ASN A 221 6.52 21.19 4.29
C ASN A 221 7.40 22.14 3.47
N ASP A 222 8.27 21.59 2.61
CA ASP A 222 9.15 22.35 1.72
C ASP A 222 8.54 22.54 0.32
N GLY A 223 7.22 22.34 0.20
CA GLY A 223 6.44 22.64 -1.00
C GLY A 223 6.22 21.46 -1.95
N LEU A 224 6.82 20.28 -1.70
CA LEU A 224 6.57 19.10 -2.50
C LEU A 224 5.10 18.67 -2.42
N LYS A 225 4.45 18.49 -3.56
CA LYS A 225 3.11 17.91 -3.65
C LYS A 225 3.23 16.44 -4.03
N ILE A 226 2.59 15.57 -3.25
CA ILE A 226 2.67 14.12 -3.44
C ILE A 226 1.29 13.49 -3.62
N PRO A 227 1.21 12.34 -4.32
CA PRO A 227 -0.01 11.52 -4.34
C PRO A 227 -0.31 10.92 -2.96
N ALA A 228 -1.55 10.50 -2.75
CA ALA A 228 -1.99 9.82 -1.54
C ALA A 228 -2.43 8.38 -1.83
N LEU A 229 -1.98 7.44 -0.99
CA LEU A 229 -2.55 6.10 -0.86
C LEU A 229 -3.58 6.15 0.27
N TYR A 230 -4.86 6.05 -0.09
CA TYR A 230 -5.97 6.08 0.85
C TYR A 230 -6.47 4.66 1.15
N THR A 231 -6.47 4.28 2.42
CA THR A 231 -7.05 3.03 2.90
C THR A 231 -8.27 3.34 3.76
N SER A 232 -9.46 3.04 3.23
CA SER A 232 -10.71 3.09 4.00
C SER A 232 -10.86 1.80 4.79
N SER A 233 -10.78 1.86 6.12
CA SER A 233 -10.70 0.66 6.95
C SER A 233 -11.56 0.79 8.21
N PRO A 234 -12.77 0.22 8.23
CA PRO A 234 -13.62 0.21 9.42
C PRO A 234 -12.92 -0.37 10.67
N TYR A 235 -11.91 -1.22 10.47
CA TYR A 235 -11.13 -1.85 11.53
C TYR A 235 -10.06 -0.93 12.16
N ASN A 236 -9.70 0.19 11.51
CA ASN A 236 -8.51 0.96 11.87
C ASN A 236 -8.54 1.62 13.25
N GLN A 237 -9.74 1.85 13.79
CA GLN A 237 -9.95 2.45 15.10
C GLN A 237 -10.32 1.40 16.18
N GLY A 238 -10.01 0.13 15.91
CA GLY A 238 -10.30 -1.01 16.78
C GLY A 238 -11.52 -1.81 16.32
N ILE A 239 -11.55 -3.09 16.71
CA ILE A 239 -12.65 -4.03 16.51
C ILE A 239 -13.09 -4.62 17.85
N ASN A 240 -14.37 -4.93 17.98
CA ASN A 240 -14.94 -5.52 19.20
C ASN A 240 -15.39 -6.96 18.93
N ASP A 241 -14.41 -7.87 18.93
CA ASP A 241 -14.59 -9.29 18.66
C ASP A 241 -15.64 -9.89 19.59
N GLU A 242 -15.60 -9.57 20.89
CA GLU A 242 -16.56 -10.11 21.86
C GLU A 242 -18.00 -9.66 21.58
N ALA A 243 -18.20 -8.44 21.07
CA ALA A 243 -19.52 -7.97 20.68
C ALA A 243 -19.99 -8.63 19.37
N GLY A 244 -19.10 -8.84 18.40
CA GLY A 244 -19.40 -9.59 17.18
C GLY A 244 -19.77 -11.05 17.48
N ASP A 245 -18.98 -11.73 18.30
CA ASP A 245 -19.25 -13.10 18.77
C ASP A 245 -20.62 -13.20 19.48
N ALA A 246 -20.95 -12.24 20.33
CA ALA A 246 -22.23 -12.20 21.02
C ALA A 246 -23.43 -11.94 20.07
N GLN A 247 -23.21 -11.25 18.95
CA GLN A 247 -24.21 -10.98 17.92
C GLN A 247 -24.35 -12.16 16.92
N THR A 248 -23.38 -13.07 16.87
CA THR A 248 -23.34 -14.17 15.89
C THR A 248 -24.59 -15.05 15.96
N HIS A 249 -25.20 -15.30 14.79
CA HIS A 249 -26.47 -16.00 14.69
C HIS A 249 -26.30 -17.53 14.85
N ASN A 250 -27.22 -18.17 15.57
CA ASN A 250 -27.25 -19.64 15.61
C ASN A 250 -27.62 -20.22 14.24
N VAL A 251 -26.73 -21.03 13.68
CA VAL A 251 -26.92 -21.69 12.37
C VAL A 251 -27.59 -23.06 12.47
N ASN A 252 -27.75 -23.63 13.67
CA ASN A 252 -28.43 -24.90 13.88
C ASN A 252 -29.95 -24.70 13.90
N VAL A 253 -30.49 -24.31 12.75
CA VAL A 253 -31.92 -24.06 12.52
C VAL A 253 -32.41 -24.87 11.32
N PRO A 254 -33.68 -25.32 11.32
CA PRO A 254 -34.23 -26.05 10.18
C PRO A 254 -34.39 -25.14 8.96
N LEU A 255 -34.20 -25.70 7.76
CA LEU A 255 -34.53 -24.99 6.52
C LEU A 255 -36.05 -24.89 6.35
N THR A 256 -36.52 -23.71 5.99
CA THR A 256 -37.93 -23.46 5.68
C THR A 256 -38.16 -23.53 4.17
N GLY A 257 -39.17 -24.29 3.75
CA GLY A 257 -39.55 -24.39 2.34
C GLY A 257 -40.11 -23.05 1.83
N LYS A 258 -39.57 -22.56 0.71
CA LYS A 258 -40.03 -21.32 0.08
C LYS A 258 -41.31 -21.54 -0.70
N LYS A 259 -42.24 -20.59 -0.61
CA LYS A 259 -43.41 -20.53 -1.50
C LYS A 259 -43.01 -19.82 -2.80
N PRO A 260 -43.37 -20.35 -3.98
CA PRO A 260 -43.21 -19.62 -5.23
C PRO A 260 -43.85 -18.23 -5.13
N ASN A 261 -43.14 -17.22 -5.60
CA ASN A 261 -43.61 -15.83 -5.68
C ASN A 261 -43.33 -15.29 -7.10
N ASN A 262 -43.83 -14.08 -7.38
CA ASN A 262 -43.57 -13.37 -8.64
C ASN A 262 -42.78 -12.08 -8.37
N THR A 263 -41.91 -12.07 -7.35
CA THR A 263 -41.12 -10.90 -6.98
C THR A 263 -40.23 -10.49 -8.16
N SER A 264 -40.37 -9.24 -8.58
CA SER A 264 -39.54 -8.58 -9.57
C SER A 264 -38.55 -7.64 -8.88
N TYR A 265 -37.52 -7.19 -9.61
CA TYR A 265 -36.58 -6.21 -9.05
C TYR A 265 -37.28 -4.92 -8.61
N ALA A 266 -38.29 -4.45 -9.34
CA ALA A 266 -39.05 -3.24 -9.00
C ALA A 266 -39.80 -3.35 -7.66
N ASP A 267 -40.09 -4.56 -7.18
CA ASP A 267 -40.73 -4.77 -5.88
C ASP A 267 -39.76 -4.64 -4.71
N ILE A 268 -38.45 -4.74 -5.00
CA ILE A 268 -37.37 -4.78 -4.03
C ILE A 268 -36.27 -3.78 -4.37
N GLU A 269 -36.55 -2.78 -5.21
CA GLU A 269 -35.56 -1.78 -5.65
C GLU A 269 -35.29 -0.80 -4.51
N TYR A 270 -34.01 -0.46 -4.33
CA TYR A 270 -33.60 0.46 -3.28
C TYR A 270 -33.99 1.87 -3.70
N HIS A 271 -34.70 2.57 -2.81
CA HIS A 271 -35.05 3.96 -2.98
C HIS A 271 -34.42 4.76 -1.84
N ASP A 272 -33.60 5.74 -2.20
CA ASP A 272 -33.11 6.73 -1.24
C ASP A 272 -34.28 7.62 -0.83
N ASP A 273 -34.60 7.60 0.46
CA ASP A 273 -35.68 8.42 1.04
C ASP A 273 -35.41 9.92 0.95
N HIS A 274 -34.22 10.32 0.48
CA HIS A 274 -33.79 11.70 0.25
C HIS A 274 -34.06 12.60 1.47
N GLN A 275 -33.69 12.10 2.64
CA GLN A 275 -33.82 12.86 3.88
C GLN A 275 -33.07 14.20 3.73
N PRO A 276 -33.69 15.33 4.10
CA PRO A 276 -33.05 16.62 4.01
C PRO A 276 -31.81 16.63 4.90
N LEU A 277 -30.66 16.89 4.30
CA LEU A 277 -29.40 16.96 5.02
C LEU A 277 -29.31 18.23 5.87
N PRO A 278 -28.69 18.17 7.06
CA PRO A 278 -28.40 19.35 7.86
C PRO A 278 -27.55 20.39 7.13
N ASP A 279 -27.63 21.62 7.59
CA ASP A 279 -26.78 22.69 7.10
C ASP A 279 -25.30 22.40 7.40
N LYS A 280 -24.49 22.79 6.42
CA LYS A 280 -23.04 22.79 6.51
C LYS A 280 -22.58 23.66 7.70
N ARG A 281 -21.68 23.14 8.55
CA ARG A 281 -20.95 23.91 9.58
C ARG A 281 -20.35 25.21 9.02
N ASN A 282 -20.36 26.27 9.83
CA ASN A 282 -19.70 27.53 9.54
C ASN A 282 -18.18 27.40 9.71
N VAL A 283 -17.40 27.98 8.80
CA VAL A 283 -15.94 28.03 8.91
C VAL A 283 -15.54 29.22 9.79
N ALA A 284 -14.84 28.96 10.89
CA ALA A 284 -14.40 30.00 11.84
C ALA A 284 -13.01 30.56 11.53
N GLY A 285 -12.19 29.84 10.75
CA GLY A 285 -10.86 30.23 10.32
C GLY A 285 -10.25 29.21 9.36
N GLU A 286 -9.07 29.48 8.83
CA GLU A 286 -8.29 28.52 8.02
C GLU A 286 -6.88 28.37 8.60
N THR A 287 -6.31 27.16 8.52
CA THR A 287 -4.92 26.86 8.92
C THR A 287 -4.29 25.81 8.01
N THR A 288 -2.97 25.66 8.11
CA THR A 288 -2.18 24.58 7.51
C THR A 288 -1.66 23.57 8.53
N GLU A 289 -1.82 23.86 9.82
CA GLU A 289 -1.31 23.05 10.94
C GLU A 289 -2.45 22.23 11.57
N THR A 290 -2.20 20.96 11.83
CA THR A 290 -3.12 20.09 12.59
C THR A 290 -2.86 20.18 14.09
N GLU A 291 -3.85 19.79 14.88
CA GLU A 291 -3.80 19.88 16.35
C GLU A 291 -3.63 18.52 17.04
N GLU A 292 -3.77 17.42 16.29
CA GLU A 292 -3.73 16.06 16.80
C GLU A 292 -2.72 15.21 16.01
N THR A 293 -2.02 14.35 16.75
CA THR A 293 -1.15 13.30 16.23
C THR A 293 -1.59 11.95 16.79
N PHE A 294 -1.06 10.86 16.25
CA PHE A 294 -1.44 9.51 16.63
C PHE A 294 -0.23 8.57 16.65
N GLY A 295 -0.29 7.59 17.55
CA GLY A 295 0.57 6.41 17.51
C GLY A 295 -0.11 5.34 16.67
N ARG A 296 0.60 4.75 15.70
CA ARG A 296 0.04 3.71 14.85
C ARG A 296 0.62 2.34 15.22
N GLU A 297 -0.26 1.35 15.41
CA GLU A 297 0.15 -0.03 15.71
C GLU A 297 0.02 -0.99 14.51
N ALA A 298 -0.88 -0.73 13.54
CA ALA A 298 -1.09 -1.59 12.36
C ALA A 298 -1.15 -0.82 11.04
N SER A 299 -0.15 -0.95 10.16
CA SER A 299 -0.09 -0.36 8.82
C SER A 299 -0.25 -1.40 7.72
N TYR A 300 -0.77 -0.98 6.55
CA TYR A 300 -0.71 -1.81 5.36
C TYR A 300 0.70 -1.70 4.77
N THR A 301 1.46 -2.80 4.76
CA THR A 301 2.90 -2.78 4.46
C THR A 301 3.24 -2.22 3.07
N LEU A 302 2.32 -2.35 2.10
CA LEU A 302 2.45 -1.71 0.79
C LEU A 302 2.48 -0.17 0.91
N ASN A 303 1.66 0.40 1.79
CA ASN A 303 1.63 1.84 2.01
C ASN A 303 2.95 2.31 2.66
N ASP A 304 3.52 1.53 3.57
CA ASP A 304 4.83 1.84 4.18
C ASP A 304 5.97 1.80 3.15
N TYR A 305 5.93 0.83 2.23
CA TYR A 305 6.87 0.78 1.10
C TYR A 305 6.81 2.06 0.26
N PHE A 306 5.61 2.61 0.03
CA PHE A 306 5.40 3.83 -0.75
C PHE A 306 5.63 5.13 0.04
N LEU A 307 5.48 5.14 1.37
CA LEU A 307 5.85 6.27 2.24
C LEU A 307 7.32 6.63 2.05
N ALA A 308 8.19 5.63 2.00
CA ALA A 308 9.62 5.79 1.72
C ALA A 308 9.91 6.41 0.34
N ARG A 309 8.94 6.33 -0.59
CA ARG A 309 9.07 6.61 -2.02
C ARG A 309 8.24 7.82 -2.49
N GLY A 310 7.79 8.66 -1.55
CA GLY A 310 7.16 9.94 -1.88
C GLY A 310 5.65 9.87 -2.12
N PHE A 311 4.97 8.95 -1.44
CA PHE A 311 3.51 8.90 -1.36
C PHE A 311 3.08 9.16 0.08
N ALA A 312 1.98 9.88 0.29
CA ALA A 312 1.35 9.91 1.60
C ALA A 312 0.53 8.64 1.81
N ALA A 313 0.37 8.22 3.05
CA ALA A 313 -0.59 7.18 3.43
C ALA A 313 -1.69 7.81 4.29
N VAL A 314 -2.94 7.66 3.89
CA VAL A 314 -4.12 8.23 4.56
C VAL A 314 -5.04 7.09 4.96
N TYR A 315 -5.54 7.14 6.17
CA TYR A 315 -6.42 6.11 6.72
C TYR A 315 -7.63 6.77 7.36
N ALA A 316 -8.81 6.28 7.03
CA ALA A 316 -10.04 6.70 7.65
C ALA A 316 -10.90 5.48 7.89
N ALA A 317 -11.54 5.41 9.05
CA ALA A 317 -12.36 4.28 9.42
C ALA A 317 -13.85 4.47 9.07
N GLY A 318 -14.26 5.70 8.74
CA GLY A 318 -15.61 6.02 8.29
C GLY A 318 -16.57 6.30 9.44
N ILE A 319 -17.86 6.39 9.12
CA ILE A 319 -18.94 6.60 10.09
C ILE A 319 -19.01 5.48 11.14
N GLY A 320 -19.43 5.80 12.36
CA GLY A 320 -19.59 4.79 13.42
C GLY A 320 -18.30 4.29 14.06
N THR A 321 -17.15 4.85 13.67
CA THR A 321 -15.85 4.45 14.21
C THR A 321 -15.33 5.45 15.24
N ALA A 322 -14.36 5.05 16.06
CA ALA A 322 -13.92 5.88 17.17
C ALA A 322 -13.45 7.27 16.70
N ASP A 323 -13.91 8.30 17.42
CA ASP A 323 -13.70 9.72 17.16
C ASP A 323 -14.34 10.28 15.87
N SER A 324 -14.97 9.45 15.03
CA SER A 324 -15.90 9.89 13.98
C SER A 324 -17.34 9.96 14.52
N ASP A 325 -18.20 10.69 13.83
CA ASP A 325 -19.66 10.71 14.06
C ASP A 325 -20.35 9.53 13.35
N GLY A 326 -21.67 9.41 13.48
CA GLY A 326 -22.47 8.44 12.74
C GLY A 326 -22.52 7.03 13.34
N VAL A 327 -23.13 6.10 12.62
CA VAL A 327 -23.18 4.67 13.01
C VAL A 327 -22.64 3.76 11.91
N GLN A 328 -22.24 2.55 12.30
CA GLN A 328 -21.78 1.55 11.36
C GLN A 328 -22.99 0.91 10.64
N THR A 329 -23.04 1.04 9.32
CA THR A 329 -24.20 0.66 8.49
C THR A 329 -23.95 -0.54 7.59
N CYS A 330 -22.71 -1.05 7.55
CA CYS A 330 -22.27 -2.23 6.80
C CYS A 330 -22.66 -2.25 5.31
N GLY A 331 -21.79 -1.70 4.46
CA GLY A 331 -21.94 -1.79 3.02
C GLY A 331 -22.96 -0.84 2.40
N SER A 332 -23.55 0.05 3.19
CA SER A 332 -24.58 0.98 2.75
C SER A 332 -24.02 2.12 1.86
N VAL A 333 -24.94 2.88 1.28
CA VAL A 333 -24.63 4.10 0.50
C VAL A 333 -23.90 5.13 1.36
N GLU A 334 -24.29 5.30 2.62
CA GLU A 334 -23.66 6.23 3.59
C GLU A 334 -22.20 5.86 3.83
N GLN A 335 -21.87 4.57 3.94
CA GLN A 335 -20.49 4.14 4.11
C GLN A 335 -19.63 4.45 2.87
N THR A 336 -20.21 4.29 1.68
CA THR A 336 -19.57 4.69 0.41
C THR A 336 -19.36 6.20 0.35
N LYS A 337 -20.40 7.00 0.68
CA LYS A 337 -20.31 8.46 0.77
C LYS A 337 -19.22 8.91 1.74
N SER A 338 -19.10 8.26 2.90
CA SER A 338 -18.06 8.59 3.90
C SER A 338 -16.65 8.35 3.36
N THR A 339 -16.47 7.28 2.58
CA THR A 339 -15.20 6.98 1.90
C THR A 339 -14.88 8.03 0.83
N VAL A 340 -15.89 8.40 0.02
CA VAL A 340 -15.76 9.42 -1.02
C VAL A 340 -15.40 10.79 -0.45
N ALA A 341 -15.97 11.17 0.69
CA ALA A 341 -15.67 12.44 1.36
C ALA A 341 -14.17 12.63 1.63
N ILE A 342 -13.45 11.57 2.05
CA ILE A 342 -12.01 11.65 2.26
C ILE A 342 -11.27 11.95 0.95
N ILE A 343 -11.67 11.31 -0.15
CA ILE A 343 -11.09 11.53 -1.49
C ILE A 343 -11.34 12.96 -1.97
N GLU A 344 -12.55 13.48 -1.75
CA GLU A 344 -12.91 14.86 -2.08
C GLU A 344 -12.11 15.88 -1.27
N TRP A 345 -11.79 15.59 0.00
CA TRP A 345 -10.92 16.47 0.77
C TRP A 345 -9.49 16.44 0.25
N LEU A 346 -8.96 15.25 -0.04
CA LEU A 346 -7.62 15.06 -0.61
C LEU A 346 -7.46 15.73 -1.98
N ASN A 347 -8.53 15.77 -2.79
CA ASN A 347 -8.52 16.44 -4.08
C ASN A 347 -8.83 17.95 -4.01
N GLY A 348 -9.23 18.45 -2.83
CA GLY A 348 -9.52 19.86 -2.56
C GLY A 348 -10.96 20.32 -2.83
N SER A 349 -11.90 19.42 -3.10
CA SER A 349 -13.33 19.73 -3.32
C SER A 349 -14.20 19.66 -2.06
N ARG A 350 -13.68 19.11 -0.96
CA ARG A 350 -14.35 19.05 0.34
C ARG A 350 -13.51 19.66 1.45
N ARG A 351 -14.20 20.17 2.48
CA ARG A 351 -13.56 20.75 3.67
C ARG A 351 -13.31 19.69 4.74
N ALA A 352 -12.27 19.95 5.53
CA ALA A 352 -12.03 19.29 6.80
C ALA A 352 -11.72 20.34 7.86
N PHE A 353 -11.72 19.92 9.12
CA PHE A 353 -11.43 20.73 10.27
C PHE A 353 -10.27 20.15 11.08
N THR A 354 -9.58 20.99 11.85
CA THR A 354 -8.48 20.55 12.74
C THR A 354 -8.98 19.68 13.89
N ASN A 355 -10.18 19.96 14.38
CA ASN A 355 -10.85 19.23 15.45
C ASN A 355 -12.37 19.22 15.23
N ARG A 356 -13.12 18.60 16.16
CA ARG A 356 -14.58 18.41 16.04
C ARG A 356 -15.43 19.59 16.49
N THR A 357 -14.85 20.66 17.03
CA THR A 357 -15.59 21.74 17.72
C THR A 357 -15.35 23.14 17.17
N ASP A 358 -14.11 23.48 16.86
CA ASP A 358 -13.71 24.88 16.65
C ASP A 358 -13.97 25.37 15.23
N ASN A 359 -14.25 24.44 14.31
CA ASN A 359 -14.51 24.70 12.90
C ASN A 359 -13.41 25.51 12.19
N ILE A 360 -12.15 25.30 12.60
CA ILE A 360 -10.98 25.81 11.89
C ILE A 360 -10.71 24.90 10.70
N ALA A 361 -10.92 25.40 9.49
CA ALA A 361 -10.81 24.62 8.27
C ALA A 361 -9.34 24.35 7.90
N ILE A 362 -9.09 23.16 7.36
CA ILE A 362 -7.78 22.73 6.87
C ILE A 362 -7.92 22.04 5.51
N LYS A 363 -7.06 22.44 4.57
CA LYS A 363 -6.97 21.85 3.22
C LYS A 363 -5.89 20.76 3.22
N ALA A 364 -6.04 19.74 2.36
CA ALA A 364 -4.99 18.78 2.05
C ALA A 364 -3.88 19.42 1.18
N TRP A 365 -3.31 20.53 1.65
CA TRP A 365 -2.42 21.38 0.86
C TRP A 365 -1.17 20.67 0.36
N TRP A 366 -0.74 19.59 1.01
CA TRP A 366 0.40 18.75 0.64
C TRP A 366 0.08 17.73 -0.48
N CYS A 367 -1.19 17.44 -0.75
CA CYS A 367 -1.60 16.47 -1.76
C CYS A 367 -1.60 17.11 -3.15
N ASN A 368 -1.24 16.34 -4.18
CA ASN A 368 -1.35 16.76 -5.58
C ASN A 368 -2.72 16.45 -6.22
N GLY A 369 -3.69 15.98 -5.43
CA GLY A 369 -5.04 15.60 -5.88
C GLY A 369 -5.11 14.29 -6.67
N SER A 370 -4.05 13.49 -6.70
CA SER A 370 -4.06 12.12 -7.25
C SER A 370 -4.07 11.11 -6.10
N ILE A 371 -5.17 10.36 -6.02
CA ILE A 371 -5.41 9.39 -4.96
C ILE A 371 -5.46 7.98 -5.57
N ALA A 372 -4.80 7.03 -4.93
CA ALA A 372 -5.04 5.62 -5.17
C ALA A 372 -5.59 4.98 -3.89
N MET A 373 -6.55 4.07 -4.00
CA MET A 373 -7.00 3.32 -2.83
C MET A 373 -6.30 1.97 -2.73
N THR A 374 -6.00 1.55 -1.50
CA THR A 374 -5.30 0.29 -1.22
C THR A 374 -5.93 -0.44 -0.04
N GLY A 375 -5.91 -1.77 -0.10
CA GLY A 375 -6.21 -2.63 1.04
C GLY A 375 -6.96 -3.89 0.65
N ARG A 376 -7.09 -4.77 1.66
CA ARG A 376 -7.68 -6.10 1.52
C ARG A 376 -9.01 -6.23 2.25
N SER A 377 -9.89 -7.12 1.78
CA SER A 377 -11.19 -7.40 2.42
C SER A 377 -12.08 -6.15 2.37
N TYR A 378 -12.68 -5.73 3.48
CA TYR A 378 -13.50 -4.53 3.59
C TYR A 378 -12.83 -3.29 2.99
N LEU A 379 -11.50 -3.17 3.11
CA LEU A 379 -10.74 -2.05 2.54
C LEU A 379 -10.83 -2.03 1.01
N GLY A 380 -10.68 -3.21 0.39
CA GLY A 380 -10.85 -3.39 -1.05
C GLY A 380 -12.32 -3.27 -1.48
N THR A 381 -13.26 -3.70 -0.64
CA THR A 381 -14.70 -3.52 -0.85
C THR A 381 -15.04 -2.04 -0.97
N LEU A 382 -14.59 -1.21 -0.03
CA LEU A 382 -14.82 0.24 -0.05
C LEU A 382 -14.06 0.94 -1.18
N ALA A 383 -12.89 0.44 -1.57
CA ALA A 383 -12.21 0.91 -2.78
C ALA A 383 -13.03 0.64 -4.04
N THR A 384 -13.63 -0.55 -4.14
CA THR A 384 -14.51 -0.93 -5.25
C THR A 384 -15.76 -0.04 -5.27
N ALA A 385 -16.41 0.16 -4.12
CA ALA A 385 -17.58 1.03 -3.99
C ALA A 385 -17.26 2.49 -4.33
N ALA A 386 -16.15 3.05 -3.84
CA ALA A 386 -15.74 4.41 -4.19
C ALA A 386 -15.48 4.57 -5.71
N ALA A 387 -14.90 3.56 -6.35
CA ALA A 387 -14.62 3.60 -7.79
C ALA A 387 -15.89 3.66 -8.65
N THR A 388 -17.01 3.06 -8.22
CA THR A 388 -18.28 3.12 -8.99
C THR A 388 -18.89 4.52 -9.02
N THR A 389 -18.50 5.40 -8.09
CA THR A 389 -19.01 6.78 -8.03
C THR A 389 -18.39 7.72 -9.06
N GLY A 390 -17.23 7.36 -9.64
CA GLY A 390 -16.48 8.25 -10.53
C GLY A 390 -15.92 9.51 -9.85
N VAL A 391 -15.78 9.50 -8.51
CA VAL A 391 -15.25 10.64 -7.73
C VAL A 391 -13.95 11.19 -8.33
N ALA A 392 -13.87 12.52 -8.45
CA ALA A 392 -12.68 13.19 -8.95
C ALA A 392 -11.45 12.90 -8.06
N GLY A 393 -10.27 12.84 -8.66
CA GLY A 393 -9.02 12.61 -7.94
C GLY A 393 -8.68 11.13 -7.67
N LEU A 394 -9.66 10.22 -7.59
CA LEU A 394 -9.40 8.78 -7.54
C LEU A 394 -8.88 8.30 -8.90
N LYS A 395 -7.59 7.94 -8.96
CA LYS A 395 -6.90 7.56 -10.21
C LYS A 395 -6.83 6.06 -10.44
N THR A 396 -6.77 5.28 -9.36
CA THR A 396 -6.71 3.82 -9.42
C THR A 396 -7.11 3.21 -8.08
N ILE A 397 -7.50 1.94 -8.10
CA ILE A 397 -7.67 1.14 -6.89
C ILE A 397 -6.80 -0.12 -6.98
N ILE A 398 -6.24 -0.52 -5.85
CA ILE A 398 -5.63 -1.83 -5.64
C ILE A 398 -6.57 -2.56 -4.68
N SER A 399 -7.62 -3.16 -5.26
CA SER A 399 -8.70 -3.83 -4.54
C SER A 399 -8.35 -5.30 -4.36
N GLU A 400 -8.09 -5.72 -3.11
CA GLU A 400 -7.59 -7.06 -2.80
C GLU A 400 -8.60 -7.87 -1.99
N ALA A 401 -8.90 -9.11 -2.40
CA ALA A 401 -9.88 -9.98 -1.74
C ALA A 401 -11.18 -9.25 -1.34
N ALA A 402 -11.68 -8.41 -2.25
CA ALA A 402 -12.78 -7.49 -2.00
C ALA A 402 -14.14 -8.11 -2.27
N ILE A 403 -15.14 -7.62 -1.55
CA ILE A 403 -16.55 -7.85 -1.84
C ILE A 403 -16.95 -6.85 -2.94
N SER A 404 -17.66 -7.32 -3.96
CA SER A 404 -18.23 -6.47 -5.02
C SER A 404 -19.75 -6.39 -4.98
N SER A 405 -20.38 -7.29 -4.22
CA SER A 405 -21.80 -7.35 -3.90
C SER A 405 -21.94 -7.94 -2.49
N TRP A 406 -22.55 -7.20 -1.57
CA TRP A 406 -22.72 -7.65 -0.18
C TRP A 406 -23.61 -8.88 -0.05
N TYR A 407 -24.56 -9.04 -0.97
CA TYR A 407 -25.34 -10.26 -1.07
C TYR A 407 -24.42 -11.48 -1.23
N ASP A 408 -23.47 -11.44 -2.18
CA ASP A 408 -22.60 -12.56 -2.51
C ASP A 408 -21.62 -12.93 -1.37
N TYR A 409 -21.46 -12.07 -0.37
CA TYR A 409 -20.62 -12.35 0.80
C TYR A 409 -21.35 -13.18 1.86
N TYR A 410 -22.64 -12.93 2.07
CA TYR A 410 -23.45 -13.61 3.09
C TYR A 410 -24.56 -14.51 2.54
N ARG A 411 -24.73 -14.56 1.22
CA ARG A 411 -25.79 -15.27 0.51
C ARG A 411 -25.27 -15.86 -0.80
N ASP A 412 -25.92 -16.92 -1.27
CA ASP A 412 -25.69 -17.48 -2.61
C ASP A 412 -26.98 -18.15 -3.11
N ASN A 413 -27.42 -17.79 -4.32
CA ASN A 413 -28.57 -18.40 -5.01
C ASN A 413 -29.84 -18.54 -4.13
N GLY A 414 -30.14 -17.52 -3.31
CA GLY A 414 -31.27 -17.51 -2.40
C GLY A 414 -31.03 -18.22 -1.07
N LEU A 415 -29.81 -18.61 -0.72
CA LEU A 415 -29.50 -19.26 0.57
C LEU A 415 -28.65 -18.35 1.44
N VAL A 416 -28.79 -18.50 2.76
CA VAL A 416 -27.84 -17.95 3.73
C VAL A 416 -26.59 -18.83 3.72
N ILE A 417 -25.51 -18.30 3.15
CA ILE A 417 -24.21 -18.98 3.03
C ILE A 417 -23.18 -18.11 3.71
N ALA A 418 -22.63 -18.61 4.81
CA ALA A 418 -21.64 -17.90 5.58
C ALA A 418 -20.29 -17.81 4.85
N PRO A 419 -19.50 -16.74 5.10
CA PRO A 419 -18.09 -16.71 4.73
C PRO A 419 -17.34 -17.90 5.32
N GLY A 420 -16.35 -18.40 4.57
CA GLY A 420 -15.57 -19.57 4.99
C GLY A 420 -14.87 -19.34 6.34
N GLY A 421 -15.24 -20.12 7.36
CA GLY A 421 -14.70 -20.01 8.72
C GLY A 421 -15.56 -19.21 9.69
N PHE A 422 -16.64 -18.56 9.23
CA PHE A 422 -17.45 -17.63 10.03
C PHE A 422 -18.94 -18.00 10.05
N PRO A 423 -19.31 -19.23 10.49
CA PRO A 423 -20.71 -19.66 10.52
C PRO A 423 -21.53 -18.79 11.49
N GLY A 424 -22.59 -18.18 10.97
CA GLY A 424 -23.48 -17.33 11.76
C GLY A 424 -23.20 -15.84 11.63
N GLU A 425 -22.11 -15.44 10.98
CA GLU A 425 -21.86 -14.04 10.64
C GLU A 425 -22.91 -13.54 9.62
N ASP A 426 -23.21 -12.25 9.70
CA ASP A 426 -24.01 -11.48 8.73
C ASP A 426 -23.67 -9.98 8.85
N ALA A 427 -24.32 -9.12 8.07
CA ALA A 427 -23.99 -7.70 8.04
C ALA A 427 -24.16 -6.99 9.39
N ASP A 428 -25.11 -7.39 10.24
CA ASP A 428 -25.28 -6.85 11.60
C ASP A 428 -24.16 -7.24 12.56
N VAL A 429 -23.67 -8.48 12.46
CA VAL A 429 -22.50 -8.96 13.21
C VAL A 429 -21.29 -8.10 12.87
N LEU A 430 -21.01 -7.92 11.58
CA LEU A 430 -19.88 -7.09 11.14
C LEU A 430 -20.07 -5.61 11.50
N ALA A 431 -21.31 -5.11 11.48
CA ALA A 431 -21.60 -3.75 11.91
C ALA A 431 -21.31 -3.55 13.40
N VAL A 432 -21.69 -4.51 14.24
CA VAL A 432 -21.38 -4.50 15.68
C VAL A 432 -19.87 -4.61 15.91
N GLU A 433 -19.18 -5.53 15.25
CA GLU A 433 -17.74 -5.75 15.39
C GLU A 433 -16.93 -4.49 15.05
N THR A 434 -17.34 -3.77 14.01
CA THR A 434 -16.63 -2.56 13.51
C THR A 434 -17.12 -1.24 14.10
N PHE A 435 -18.12 -1.24 14.98
CA PHE A 435 -18.63 -0.04 15.64
C PHE A 435 -17.74 0.39 16.83
N SER A 436 -16.52 0.86 16.51
CA SER A 436 -15.50 1.22 17.51
C SER A 436 -15.81 2.43 18.37
N ARG A 437 -16.88 3.20 18.08
CA ARG A 437 -17.47 4.15 19.05
C ARG A 437 -17.79 3.48 20.38
N MET A 438 -18.11 2.17 20.39
CA MET A 438 -18.28 1.36 21.62
C MET A 438 -17.10 1.38 22.58
N MET A 439 -15.88 1.58 22.06
CA MET A 439 -14.66 1.60 22.86
C MET A 439 -14.44 2.93 23.58
N LYS A 440 -15.28 3.93 23.33
CA LYS A 440 -15.26 5.25 23.97
C LYS A 440 -16.50 5.37 24.86
N PRO A 441 -16.44 5.00 26.16
CA PRO A 441 -17.64 4.79 26.97
C PRO A 441 -18.56 6.02 27.11
N ALA A 442 -17.99 7.23 27.07
CA ALA A 442 -18.76 8.46 27.12
C ALA A 442 -19.56 8.70 25.82
N ASP A 443 -18.92 8.48 24.68
CA ASP A 443 -19.53 8.60 23.36
C ASP A 443 -20.57 7.48 23.16
N TYR A 444 -20.18 6.23 23.41
CA TYR A 444 -21.06 5.07 23.24
C TYR A 444 -22.37 5.20 24.02
N ARG A 445 -22.31 5.67 25.28
CA ARG A 445 -23.52 5.84 26.10
C ARG A 445 -24.56 6.76 25.46
N GLY A 446 -24.14 7.76 24.71
CA GLY A 446 -25.03 8.67 24.00
C GLY A 446 -25.68 8.02 22.77
N ILE A 447 -24.88 7.32 21.96
CA ILE A 447 -25.33 6.78 20.67
C ILE A 447 -25.98 5.39 20.76
N LYS A 448 -25.71 4.63 21.84
CA LYS A 448 -26.15 3.24 21.99
C LYS A 448 -27.63 3.01 21.71
N PRO A 449 -28.60 3.80 22.23
CA PRO A 449 -30.01 3.53 21.99
C PRO A 449 -30.39 3.59 20.50
N PHE A 450 -29.79 4.53 19.75
CA PHE A 450 -29.99 4.64 18.30
C PHE A 450 -29.32 3.48 17.58
N PHE A 451 -28.08 3.17 17.91
CA PHE A 451 -27.35 2.04 17.31
C PHE A 451 -28.09 0.70 17.53
N ASP A 452 -28.57 0.43 18.75
CA ASP A 452 -29.35 -0.78 19.06
C ASP A 452 -30.64 -0.88 18.21
N ALA A 453 -31.26 0.26 17.90
CA ALA A 453 -32.45 0.30 17.05
C ALA A 453 -32.09 -0.01 15.59
N GLN A 454 -30.98 0.54 15.08
CA GLN A 454 -30.49 0.26 13.73
C GLN A 454 -30.08 -1.21 13.56
N MET A 455 -29.42 -1.82 14.55
CA MET A 455 -29.07 -3.25 14.49
C MET A 455 -30.30 -4.16 14.45
N LYS A 456 -31.38 -3.81 15.15
CA LYS A 456 -32.66 -4.54 15.04
C LYS A 456 -33.28 -4.41 13.66
N LEU A 457 -33.22 -3.22 13.07
CA LEU A 457 -33.72 -2.99 11.72
C LEU A 457 -32.90 -3.79 10.69
N MET A 458 -31.57 -3.73 10.77
CA MET A 458 -30.66 -4.48 9.91
C MET A 458 -30.92 -6.00 10.03
N ALA A 459 -31.03 -6.53 11.25
CA ALA A 459 -31.36 -7.94 11.50
C ALA A 459 -32.66 -8.40 10.81
N GLN A 460 -33.65 -7.51 10.70
CA GLN A 460 -34.90 -7.78 9.98
C GLN A 460 -34.71 -7.69 8.47
N GLN A 461 -34.04 -6.63 7.98
CA GLN A 461 -33.90 -6.34 6.56
C GLN A 461 -32.99 -7.32 5.81
N MET A 462 -31.98 -7.87 6.47
CA MET A 462 -31.11 -8.90 5.87
C MET A 462 -31.85 -10.21 5.54
N ASP A 463 -33.06 -10.42 6.07
CA ASP A 463 -33.94 -11.54 5.76
C ASP A 463 -33.23 -12.91 5.75
N ARG A 464 -32.64 -13.27 6.89
CA ARG A 464 -32.00 -14.59 7.09
C ARG A 464 -32.99 -15.75 7.00
N GLU A 465 -34.28 -15.49 7.22
CA GLU A 465 -35.32 -16.53 7.14
C GLU A 465 -35.50 -17.02 5.70
N SER A 466 -35.48 -16.10 4.72
CA SER A 466 -35.63 -16.47 3.31
C SER A 466 -34.28 -16.64 2.59
N GLY A 467 -33.26 -15.85 2.92
CA GLY A 467 -31.99 -15.78 2.20
C GLY A 467 -32.11 -15.25 0.76
N ASN A 468 -33.29 -14.74 0.37
CA ASN A 468 -33.51 -14.17 -0.95
C ASN A 468 -32.75 -12.85 -1.13
N TYR A 469 -32.53 -12.49 -2.38
CA TYR A 469 -32.05 -11.16 -2.72
C TYR A 469 -33.11 -10.11 -2.39
N ASN A 470 -32.68 -9.02 -1.78
CA ASN A 470 -33.43 -7.78 -1.54
C ASN A 470 -32.44 -6.60 -1.64
N THR A 471 -32.92 -5.37 -1.50
CA THR A 471 -32.05 -4.18 -1.49
C THR A 471 -32.38 -3.23 -0.35
#